data_AF-A0A2N0TUH9-F1
#
_entry.id   AF-A0A2N0TUH9-F1
#
_cell.length_a   1.000
_cell.length_b   1.000
_cell.length_c   1.000
_cell.angle_alpha   90.00
_cell.angle_beta   90.00
_cell.angle_gamma   90.00
#
_symmetry.space_group_name_H-M   'P 1'
#
loop_
_entity.id
_entity.type
_entity.pdbx_description
1 polymer ?
#
loop_
_entity_poly.entity_id
_entity_poly.type
_entity_poly.pdbx_seq_one_letter_code
_entity_poly.pdbx_strand_id
1 'polypeptide(L)'
;MTEKEKIGKQVLKLRERLPSKEYDKEKISQQELADTNFGLTKHLIGTVERGDANPTLEKMMLLAKALKVRKIQLYEIEIDVNKFIDEINSENN
;
A
#
# COMPACT_ATOMS: atom_id res chain seq x y z
N MET A 1 18.33 7.83 -8.50
CA MET A 1 17.13 7.28 -7.87
C MET A 1 16.14 8.41 -7.63
N THR A 2 14.95 8.35 -8.20
CA THR A 2 13.89 9.36 -8.06
C THR A 2 13.11 9.20 -6.75
N GLU A 3 12.31 10.19 -6.36
CA GLU A 3 11.45 10.08 -5.18
C GLU A 3 10.40 8.97 -5.32
N LYS A 4 9.85 8.77 -6.54
CA LYS A 4 8.93 7.66 -6.81
C LYS A 4 9.61 6.30 -6.62
N GLU A 5 10.87 6.16 -7.06
CA GLU A 5 11.64 4.92 -6.85
C GLU A 5 11.94 4.68 -5.37
N LYS A 6 12.17 5.72 -4.56
CA LYS A 6 12.33 5.57 -3.10
C LYS A 6 11.05 5.05 -2.44
N ILE A 7 9.89 5.63 -2.81
CA ILE A 7 8.58 5.17 -2.34
C ILE A 7 8.35 3.71 -2.77
N GLY A 8 8.57 3.41 -4.05
CA GLY A 8 8.40 2.07 -4.60
C GLY A 8 9.24 1.01 -3.90
N LYS A 9 10.52 1.30 -3.63
CA LYS A 9 11.40 0.40 -2.85
C LYS A 9 10.90 0.17 -1.44
N GLN A 10 10.35 1.20 -0.78
CA GLN A 10 9.80 1.05 0.57
C GLN A 10 8.51 0.21 0.56
N VAL A 11 7.62 0.42 -0.42
CA VAL A 11 6.42 -0.40 -0.62
C VAL A 11 6.79 -1.87 -0.85
N LEU A 12 7.75 -2.13 -1.73
CA LEU A 12 8.28 -3.47 -1.98
C LEU A 12 8.80 -4.10 -0.68
N LYS A 13 9.68 -3.40 0.04
CA LYS A 13 10.27 -3.89 1.29
C LYS A 13 9.21 -4.22 2.35
N LEU A 14 8.15 -3.42 2.44
CA LEU A 14 7.04 -3.70 3.35
C LEU A 14 6.24 -4.92 2.91
N ARG A 15 5.94 -5.06 1.61
CA ARG A 15 5.22 -6.24 1.09
C ARG A 15 5.99 -7.52 1.35
N GLU A 16 7.28 -7.52 1.10
CA GLU A 16 8.11 -8.72 1.24
C GLU A 16 8.26 -9.21 2.69
N ARG A 17 7.86 -8.41 3.69
CA ARG A 17 7.81 -8.81 5.10
C ARG A 17 6.52 -9.54 5.48
N LEU A 18 5.50 -9.49 4.62
CA LEU A 18 4.22 -10.14 4.87
C LEU A 18 4.30 -11.58 4.37
N PRO A 19 3.90 -12.57 5.19
CA PRO A 19 3.88 -13.96 4.77
C PRO A 19 2.82 -14.18 3.69
N SER A 20 3.10 -15.06 2.73
CA SER A 20 2.05 -15.59 1.85
C SER A 20 1.12 -16.49 2.67
N LYS A 21 -0.18 -16.40 2.42
CA LYS A 21 -1.21 -17.29 2.99
C LYS A 21 -1.62 -18.36 1.98
N GLU A 22 -1.50 -18.07 0.69
CA GLU A 22 -1.98 -18.96 -0.38
C GLU A 22 -0.91 -19.89 -0.94
N TYR A 23 0.36 -19.48 -0.88
CA TYR A 23 1.46 -20.24 -1.46
C TYR A 23 2.45 -20.67 -0.39
N ASP A 24 3.14 -21.78 -0.63
CA ASP A 24 4.34 -22.19 0.11
C ASP A 24 5.53 -21.27 -0.26
N LYS A 25 5.31 -19.96 -0.13
CA LYS A 25 6.25 -18.88 -0.40
C LYS A 25 6.45 -18.10 0.88
N GLU A 26 7.68 -17.67 1.11
CA GLU A 26 8.01 -16.87 2.29
C GLU A 26 7.32 -15.50 2.32
N LYS A 27 6.94 -14.95 1.16
CA LYS A 27 6.42 -13.59 1.01
C LYS A 27 5.21 -13.47 0.11
N ILE A 28 4.27 -12.60 0.48
CA ILE A 28 3.04 -12.34 -0.27
C ILE A 28 3.36 -11.77 -1.67
N SER A 29 2.63 -12.24 -2.69
CA SER A 29 2.78 -11.71 -4.06
C SER A 29 2.00 -10.40 -4.26
N GLN A 30 2.30 -9.65 -5.34
CA GLN A 30 1.50 -8.48 -5.72
C GLN A 30 0.03 -8.84 -6.03
N GLN A 31 -0.18 -10.02 -6.62
CA GLN A 31 -1.51 -10.53 -6.96
C GLN A 31 -2.29 -10.85 -5.67
N GLU A 32 -1.70 -11.66 -4.80
CA GLU A 32 -2.29 -12.05 -3.52
C GLU A 32 -2.57 -10.85 -2.60
N LEU A 33 -1.69 -9.84 -2.60
CA LEU A 33 -1.94 -8.60 -1.87
C LEU A 33 -3.15 -7.84 -2.45
N ALA A 34 -3.32 -7.81 -3.77
CA ALA A 34 -4.47 -7.19 -4.42
C ALA A 34 -5.77 -7.97 -4.14
N ASP A 35 -5.74 -9.30 -4.25
CA ASP A 35 -6.93 -10.15 -4.08
C ASP A 35 -7.49 -10.08 -2.65
N THR A 36 -6.64 -9.80 -1.67
CA THR A 36 -7.03 -9.68 -0.26
C THR A 36 -7.32 -8.26 0.21
N ASN A 37 -7.22 -7.24 -0.66
CA ASN A 37 -7.42 -5.83 -0.28
C ASN A 37 -8.20 -5.06 -1.35
N PHE A 38 -9.43 -4.66 -1.00
CA PHE A 38 -10.31 -3.88 -1.87
C PHE A 38 -9.67 -2.56 -2.33
N GLY A 39 -9.93 -2.17 -3.58
CA GLY A 39 -9.46 -0.91 -4.15
C GLY A 39 -8.00 -0.89 -4.61
N LEU A 40 -7.28 -2.02 -4.47
CA LEU A 40 -5.94 -2.23 -5.01
C LEU A 40 -5.97 -3.21 -6.18
N THR A 41 -5.07 -3.01 -7.14
CA THR A 41 -4.88 -3.95 -8.26
C THR A 41 -3.41 -4.34 -8.33
N LYS A 42 -3.11 -5.54 -8.85
CA LYS A 42 -1.74 -5.97 -9.13
C LYS A 42 -0.98 -4.94 -9.97
N HIS A 43 -1.65 -4.34 -10.96
CA HIS A 43 -1.05 -3.34 -11.82
C HIS A 43 -0.62 -2.10 -11.04
N LEU A 44 -1.50 -1.56 -10.18
CA LEU A 44 -1.18 -0.42 -9.32
C LEU A 44 0.00 -0.73 -8.39
N ILE A 45 -0.02 -1.88 -7.70
CA ILE A 45 1.06 -2.28 -6.79
C ILE A 45 2.38 -2.37 -7.56
N GLY A 46 2.36 -3.03 -8.72
CA GLY A 46 3.56 -3.20 -9.54
C GLY A 46 4.13 -1.89 -10.09
N THR A 47 3.28 -0.96 -10.55
CA THR A 47 3.73 0.35 -11.05
C THR A 47 4.25 1.25 -9.93
N VAL A 48 3.67 1.17 -8.73
CA VAL A 48 4.21 1.87 -7.55
C VAL A 48 5.56 1.28 -7.15
N GLU A 49 5.68 -0.04 -7.04
CA GLU A 49 6.93 -0.70 -6.62
C GLU A 49 8.12 -0.41 -7.57
N ARG A 50 7.85 -0.27 -8.87
CA ARG A 50 8.88 0.13 -9.86
C ARG A 50 9.19 1.62 -9.89
N GLY A 51 8.38 2.45 -9.21
CA GLY A 51 8.51 3.91 -9.27
C GLY A 51 7.91 4.54 -10.53
N ASP A 52 7.10 3.80 -11.29
CA ASP A 52 6.46 4.26 -12.52
C ASP A 52 5.23 5.15 -12.20
N ALA A 53 4.57 4.90 -11.06
CA ALA A 53 3.36 5.60 -10.64
C ALA A 53 3.60 6.60 -9.50
N ASN A 54 2.80 7.67 -9.49
CA ASN A 54 2.63 8.56 -8.33
C ASN A 54 1.20 8.34 -7.78
N PRO A 55 1.02 7.47 -6.76
CA PRO A 55 -0.31 7.17 -6.25
C PRO A 55 -0.94 8.41 -5.61
N THR A 56 -2.27 8.53 -5.68
CA THR A 56 -3.00 9.53 -4.89
C THR A 56 -2.85 9.23 -3.40
N LEU A 57 -3.16 10.21 -2.55
CA LEU A 57 -3.15 10.02 -1.09
C LEU A 57 -4.05 8.83 -0.68
N GLU A 58 -5.25 8.73 -1.26
CA GLU A 58 -6.16 7.61 -1.03
C GLU A 58 -5.54 6.26 -1.40
N LYS A 59 -4.96 6.12 -2.60
CA LYS A 59 -4.30 4.87 -3.00
C LYS A 59 -3.10 4.56 -2.12
N MET A 60 -2.39 5.58 -1.64
CA MET A 60 -1.30 5.41 -0.68
C MET A 60 -1.82 4.90 0.68
N MET A 61 -2.97 5.39 1.18
CA MET A 61 -3.57 4.89 2.42
C MET A 61 -4.09 3.46 2.27
N LEU A 62 -4.73 3.11 1.14
CA LEU A 62 -5.14 1.73 0.87
C LEU A 62 -3.93 0.78 0.83
N LEU A 63 -2.84 1.17 0.16
CA LEU A 63 -1.58 0.42 0.18
C LEU A 63 -1.04 0.29 1.61
N ALA A 64 -1.03 1.37 2.39
CA ALA A 64 -0.55 1.37 3.77
C ALA A 64 -1.34 0.39 4.64
N LYS A 65 -2.68 0.37 4.53
CA LYS A 65 -3.56 -0.57 5.23
C LYS A 65 -3.26 -2.01 4.84
N ALA A 66 -3.13 -2.28 3.54
CA ALA A 66 -2.78 -3.60 3.01
C ALA A 66 -1.42 -4.08 3.55
N LEU A 67 -0.46 -3.17 3.64
CA LEU A 67 0.90 -3.39 4.13
C LEU A 67 1.02 -3.37 5.67
N LYS A 68 -0.10 -3.31 6.40
CA LYS A 68 -0.17 -3.27 7.87
C LYS A 68 0.57 -2.09 8.50
N VAL A 69 0.69 -0.99 7.77
CA VAL A 69 1.19 0.29 8.27
C VAL A 69 0.04 1.00 9.01
N ARG A 70 0.27 1.38 10.27
CA ARG A 70 -0.74 2.06 11.09
C ARG A 70 -0.76 3.57 10.90
N LYS A 71 0.43 4.16 10.71
CA LYS A 71 0.65 5.61 10.71
C LYS A 71 1.60 6.00 9.60
N ILE A 72 1.32 7.10 8.92
CA ILE A 72 2.19 7.70 7.91
C ILE A 72 2.55 9.12 8.34
N GLN A 73 3.84 9.42 8.35
CA GLN A 73 4.33 10.79 8.55
C GLN A 73 4.43 11.48 7.20
N LEU A 74 3.73 12.61 7.03
CA LEU A 74 3.87 13.52 5.90
C LEU A 74 4.19 14.90 6.46
N TYR A 75 5.39 15.43 6.19
CA TYR A 75 5.86 16.67 6.80
C TYR A 75 5.79 16.61 8.34
N GLU A 76 5.10 17.56 8.97
CA GLU A 76 4.88 17.64 10.42
C GLU A 76 3.55 17.01 10.87
N ILE A 77 2.82 16.36 9.96
CA ILE A 77 1.56 15.69 10.28
C ILE A 77 1.72 14.16 10.29
N GLU A 78 1.05 13.54 11.25
CA GLU A 78 0.87 12.09 11.31
C GLU A 78 -0.55 11.76 10.86
N ILE A 79 -0.69 10.85 9.89
CA ILE A 79 -1.96 10.35 9.40
C ILE A 79 -2.19 8.96 9.97
N ASP A 80 -3.30 8.76 10.68
CA ASP A 80 -3.79 7.42 11.03
C ASP A 80 -4.48 6.79 9.82
N VAL A 81 -3.93 5.67 9.37
CA VAL A 81 -4.35 5.00 8.12
C VAL A 81 -5.77 4.46 8.23
N ASN A 82 -6.16 3.93 9.39
CA ASN A 82 -7.49 3.37 9.56
C ASN A 82 -8.53 4.47 9.66
N LYS A 83 -8.26 5.51 10.46
CA LYS A 83 -9.14 6.67 10.59
C LYS A 83 -9.43 7.31 9.23
N PHE A 84 -8.39 7.54 8.42
CA PHE A 84 -8.54 8.11 7.09
C PHE A 84 -9.42 7.25 6.17
N ILE A 85 -9.27 5.93 6.22
CA ILE A 85 -10.09 5.01 5.40
C ILE A 85 -11.54 4.97 5.89
N ASP A 86 -11.77 5.05 7.19
CA ASP A 86 -13.12 5.10 7.76
C ASP A 86 -13.85 6.40 7.40
N GLU A 87 -13.14 7.53 7.35
CA GLU A 87 -13.65 8.82 6.85
C GLU A 87 -14.10 8.71 5.39
N ILE A 88 -13.26 8.17 4.49
CA ILE A 88 -13.62 7.95 3.08
C ILE A 88 -14.84 7.05 2.93
N ASN A 89 -14.91 5.96 3.69
CA ASN A 89 -16.04 5.04 3.59
C ASN A 89 -17.34 5.70 4.08
N SER A 90 -17.25 6.61 5.06
CA SER A 90 -18.39 7.33 5.61
C SER A 90 -18.89 8.44 4.67
N GLU A 91 -18.03 9.05 3.87
CA GLU A 91 -18.41 10.05 2.85
C GLU A 91 -19.10 9.45 1.62
N ASN A 92 -18.90 8.15 1.37
CA ASN A 92 -19.45 7.44 0.22
C ASN A 92 -20.76 6.68 0.52
N ASN A 93 -21.28 6.78 1.76
CA ASN A 93 -22.56 6.21 2.20
C ASN A 93 -23.57 7.32 2.51
#